data_AF-A0A5J4P2E3-F1
#
_entry.id   AF-A0A5J4P2E3-F1
#
_cell.length_a   1.000
_cell.length_b   1.000
_cell.length_c   1.000
_cell.angle_alpha   90.00
_cell.angle_beta   90.00
_cell.angle_gamma   90.00
#
_symmetry.space_group_name_H-M   'P 1'
#
loop_
_entity.id
_entity.type
_entity.pdbx_description
1 polymer ?
#
loop_
_entity_poly.entity_id
_entity_poly.type
_entity_poly.pdbx_seq_one_letter_code
_entity_poly.pdbx_strand_id
1 'polypeptide(L)'
;MLLKMYGLKIRIYFESTFNIFDCTVIIGSLFEIIWGFFHTDTSFGISVLRALRLLRIFKVTRYWASLRNLVVSLLNSMRSIISLLFLLFLFILIFALLGMQLFGGDFNFDEGRPTQNFDTFVKALMTVFQILTGEDWNTVMYNGIRAQGGVSGGGGIYAIYFVLVMLVGNCILFSY
;
A
#
# COMPACT_ATOMS: atom_id res chain seq x y z
N MET A 1 -21.63 21.77 -12.01
CA MET A 1 -21.52 20.66 -12.99
C MET A 1 -22.75 20.51 -13.85
N LEU A 2 -23.95 20.66 -13.29
CA LEU A 2 -25.21 20.67 -14.05
C LEU A 2 -25.20 21.65 -15.23
N LEU A 3 -24.74 22.90 -15.05
CA LEU A 3 -24.57 23.85 -16.16
C LEU A 3 -23.58 23.39 -17.24
N LYS A 4 -22.49 22.73 -16.83
CA LYS A 4 -21.52 22.16 -17.79
C LYS A 4 -22.10 20.96 -18.54
N MET A 5 -22.86 20.08 -17.87
CA MET A 5 -23.52 18.93 -18.50
C MET A 5 -24.69 19.35 -19.39
N TYR A 6 -25.33 20.48 -19.08
CA TYR A 6 -26.40 21.04 -19.90
C TYR A 6 -25.84 21.78 -21.13
N GLY A 7 -24.74 22.52 -20.96
CA GLY A 7 -24.10 23.28 -22.04
C GLY A 7 -23.19 22.44 -22.95
N LEU A 8 -22.41 21.52 -22.40
CA LEU A 8 -21.67 20.52 -23.16
C LEU A 8 -22.51 19.26 -23.18
N LYS A 9 -23.01 18.86 -24.36
CA LYS A 9 -23.71 17.58 -24.55
C LYS A 9 -23.10 16.49 -23.66
N ILE A 10 -23.94 15.75 -22.92
CA ILE A 10 -23.51 14.75 -21.91
C ILE A 10 -22.33 13.89 -22.39
N ARG A 11 -22.32 13.49 -23.66
CA ARG A 11 -21.24 12.71 -24.28
C ARG A 11 -19.87 13.39 -24.20
N ILE A 12 -19.79 14.67 -24.56
CA ILE A 12 -18.54 15.46 -24.57
C ILE A 12 -18.06 15.73 -23.14
N TYR A 13 -18.99 15.83 -22.20
CA TYR A 13 -18.66 16.02 -20.79
C TYR A 13 -17.88 14.83 -20.19
N PHE A 14 -18.27 13.59 -20.54
CA PHE A 14 -17.63 12.37 -20.06
C PHE A 14 -16.33 12.00 -20.81
N GLU A 15 -15.96 12.67 -21.90
CA GLU A 15 -14.65 12.45 -22.54
C GLU A 15 -13.50 13.10 -21.76
N SER A 16 -13.78 14.12 -20.94
CA SER A 16 -12.74 14.79 -20.15
C SER A 16 -12.55 14.12 -18.79
N THR A 17 -11.37 13.53 -18.57
CA THR A 17 -10.97 12.90 -17.30
C THR A 17 -11.15 13.82 -16.08
N PHE A 18 -10.89 15.12 -16.25
CA PHE A 18 -11.08 16.11 -15.17
C PHE A 18 -12.55 16.36 -14.84
N ASN A 19 -13.45 16.32 -15.83
CA ASN A 19 -14.89 16.47 -15.58
C ASN A 19 -15.47 15.19 -14.96
N ILE A 20 -14.99 14.00 -15.34
CA ILE A 20 -15.35 12.73 -14.69
C ILE A 20 -14.95 12.77 -13.20
N PHE A 21 -13.71 13.14 -12.91
CA PHE A 21 -13.22 13.26 -11.53
C PHE A 21 -14.07 14.20 -10.68
N ASP A 22 -14.38 15.39 -11.20
CA ASP A 22 -15.25 16.35 -10.52
C ASP A 22 -16.66 15.77 -10.29
N CYS A 23 -17.20 15.00 -11.24
CA CYS A 23 -18.49 14.33 -11.12
C CYS A 23 -18.48 13.29 -9.98
N THR A 24 -17.44 12.45 -9.93
CA THR A 24 -17.25 11.45 -8.87
C THR A 24 -17.18 12.08 -7.48
N VAL A 25 -16.42 13.18 -7.32
CA VAL A 25 -16.31 13.88 -6.03
C VAL A 25 -17.67 14.44 -5.57
N ILE A 26 -18.46 14.97 -6.50
CA ILE A 26 -19.79 15.53 -6.20
C ILE A 26 -20.79 14.42 -5.87
N ILE A 27 -20.79 13.31 -6.62
CA ILE A 27 -21.64 12.15 -6.32
C ILE A 27 -21.30 11.59 -4.95
N GLY A 28 -20.01 11.45 -4.61
CA GLY A 28 -19.58 11.02 -3.27
C GLY A 28 -20.04 11.97 -2.15
N SER A 29 -20.00 13.29 -2.40
CA SER A 29 -20.47 14.30 -1.44
C SER A 29 -22.00 14.30 -1.28
N LEU A 30 -22.75 14.04 -2.35
CA LEU A 30 -24.21 13.92 -2.30
C LEU A 30 -24.63 12.63 -1.59
N PHE A 31 -23.94 11.53 -1.86
CA PHE A 31 -24.16 10.26 -1.17
C PHE A 31 -23.92 10.40 0.34
N GLU A 32 -22.88 11.12 0.77
CA GLU A 32 -22.63 11.43 2.19
C GLU A 32 -23.82 12.14 2.85
N ILE A 33 -24.35 13.19 2.21
CA ILE A 33 -25.47 13.98 2.75
C ILE A 33 -26.74 13.11 2.89
N ILE A 34 -27.03 12.31 1.86
CA ILE A 34 -28.20 11.43 1.84
C ILE A 34 -28.05 10.34 2.91
N TRP A 35 -26.88 9.69 2.97
CA TRP A 35 -26.61 8.64 3.95
C TRP A 35 -26.68 9.15 5.39
N GLY A 36 -26.14 10.33 5.66
CA GLY A 36 -26.22 10.99 6.97
C GLY A 36 -27.64 11.39 7.39
N PHE A 37 -28.57 11.53 6.43
CA PHE A 37 -29.98 11.80 6.72
C PHE A 37 -30.75 10.53 7.11
N PHE A 38 -30.39 9.37 6.53
CA PHE A 38 -31.09 8.09 6.76
C PHE A 38 -30.52 7.26 7.92
N HIS A 39 -29.23 7.39 8.26
CA HIS A 39 -28.59 6.61 9.32
C HIS A 39 -27.79 7.51 10.27
N THR A 40 -28.42 7.92 11.37
CA THR A 40 -27.85 8.83 12.38
C THR A 40 -26.73 8.19 13.22
N ASP A 41 -26.64 6.85 13.26
CA ASP A 41 -25.81 6.12 14.23
C ASP A 41 -24.55 5.42 13.66
N THR A 42 -24.24 5.56 12.36
CA THR A 42 -23.05 4.90 11.75
C THR A 42 -21.84 5.84 11.67
N SER A 43 -21.06 5.92 12.76
CA SER A 43 -19.96 6.90 12.88
C SER A 43 -18.75 6.64 11.96
N PHE A 44 -18.44 5.37 11.65
CA PHE A 44 -17.19 4.99 10.97
C PHE A 44 -17.20 5.33 9.46
N GLY A 45 -18.30 5.02 8.74
CA GLY A 45 -18.41 5.27 7.31
C GLY A 45 -18.44 6.76 6.95
N ILE A 46 -19.09 7.57 7.78
CA ILE A 46 -19.23 9.02 7.56
C ILE A 46 -17.89 9.76 7.70
N SER A 47 -16.96 9.27 8.52
CA SER A 47 -15.62 9.89 8.64
C SER A 47 -14.79 9.71 7.37
N VAL A 48 -14.84 8.53 6.75
CA VAL A 48 -14.13 8.25 5.49
C VAL A 48 -14.72 9.07 4.33
N LEU A 49 -16.05 9.16 4.24
CA LEU A 49 -16.72 9.97 3.24
C LEU A 49 -16.38 11.47 3.37
N ARG A 50 -16.25 11.98 4.61
CA ARG A 50 -15.75 13.35 4.86
C ARG A 50 -14.33 13.56 4.34
N ALA A 51 -13.44 12.57 4.50
CA ALA A 51 -12.07 12.63 3.99
C ALA A 51 -12.01 12.63 2.45
N LEU A 52 -12.94 11.98 1.74
CA LEU A 52 -13.01 12.01 0.27
C LEU A 52 -13.16 13.43 -0.29
N ARG A 53 -13.71 14.37 0.48
CA ARG A 53 -13.79 15.77 0.06
C ARG A 53 -12.41 16.39 -0.11
N LEU A 54 -11.35 15.86 0.52
CA LEU A 54 -9.98 16.30 0.28
C LEU A 54 -9.50 16.00 -1.14
N LEU A 55 -10.08 15.01 -1.83
CA LEU A 55 -9.76 14.72 -3.24
C LEU A 55 -10.01 15.95 -4.13
N ARG A 56 -10.87 16.89 -3.74
CA ARG A 56 -11.06 18.15 -4.47
C ARG A 56 -9.76 18.94 -4.66
N ILE A 57 -8.73 18.73 -3.83
CA ILE A 57 -7.42 19.39 -3.98
C ILE A 57 -6.72 18.99 -5.28
N PHE A 58 -6.99 17.79 -5.82
CA PHE A 58 -6.48 17.37 -7.13
C PHE A 58 -6.97 18.26 -8.26
N LYS A 59 -8.01 19.08 -8.07
CA LYS A 59 -8.40 20.12 -9.06
C LYS A 59 -7.26 21.10 -9.33
N VAL A 60 -6.34 21.33 -8.40
CA VAL A 60 -5.15 22.19 -8.58
C VAL A 60 -4.32 21.74 -9.80
N THR A 61 -4.26 20.43 -10.06
CA THR A 61 -3.57 19.87 -11.24
C THR A 61 -4.15 20.40 -12.57
N ARG A 62 -5.40 20.88 -12.61
CA ARG A 62 -6.00 21.48 -13.81
C ARG A 62 -5.48 22.89 -14.07
N TYR A 63 -5.17 23.63 -13.00
CA TYR A 63 -4.76 25.03 -13.06
C TYR A 63 -3.25 25.19 -13.22
N TRP A 64 -2.47 24.22 -12.72
CA TRP A 64 -1.00 24.25 -12.70
C TRP A 64 -0.44 23.32 -13.79
N ALA A 65 -0.03 23.89 -14.92
CA ALA A 65 0.45 23.11 -16.07
C ALA A 65 1.63 22.19 -15.74
N SER A 66 2.60 22.64 -14.93
CA SER A 66 3.75 21.82 -14.52
C SER A 66 3.32 20.60 -13.69
N LEU A 67 2.40 20.78 -12.74
CA LEU A 67 1.86 19.69 -11.92
C LEU A 67 1.06 18.70 -12.77
N ARG A 68 0.26 19.20 -13.73
CA ARG A 68 -0.45 18.38 -14.70
C ARG A 68 0.50 17.49 -15.49
N ASN A 69 1.59 18.06 -16.00
CA ASN A 69 2.55 17.34 -16.81
C ASN A 69 3.24 16.23 -15.99
N LEU A 70 3.60 16.48 -14.72
CA LEU A 70 4.13 15.45 -13.83
C LEU A 70 3.14 14.30 -13.62
N VAL A 71 1.87 14.60 -13.33
CA VAL A 71 0.84 13.57 -13.15
C VAL A 71 0.63 12.76 -14.43
N VAL A 72 0.56 13.41 -15.60
CA VAL A 72 0.41 12.72 -16.89
C VAL A 72 1.63 11.85 -17.20
N SER A 73 2.85 12.34 -16.96
CA SER A 73 4.07 11.54 -17.12
C SER A 73 4.08 10.32 -16.20
N LEU A 74 3.64 10.47 -14.95
CA LEU A 74 3.50 9.35 -14.02
C LEU A 74 2.47 8.33 -14.52
N LEU A 75 1.30 8.80 -14.98
CA LEU A 75 0.25 7.95 -15.54
C LEU A 75 0.70 7.19 -16.79
N ASN A 76 1.52 7.81 -17.65
CA ASN A 76 2.09 7.15 -18.83
C ASN A 76 3.02 5.99 -18.45
N SER A 77 3.73 6.12 -17.33
CA SER A 77 4.62 5.07 -16.81
C SER A 77 3.89 4.01 -15.98
N MET A 78 2.59 4.17 -15.68
CA MET A 78 1.85 3.25 -14.80
C MET A 78 1.86 1.80 -15.26
N ARG A 79 1.85 1.54 -16.58
CA ARG A 79 1.91 0.16 -17.08
C ARG A 79 3.20 -0.54 -16.66
N SER A 80 4.32 0.17 -16.70
CA SER A 80 5.62 -0.35 -16.24
C SER A 80 5.65 -0.48 -14.72
N ILE A 81 5.16 0.53 -13.99
CA ILE A 81 5.09 0.51 -12.52
C ILE A 81 4.25 -0.68 -12.02
N ILE A 82 3.07 -0.93 -12.61
CA ILE A 82 2.21 -2.06 -12.23
C ILE A 82 2.91 -3.40 -12.46
N SER A 83 3.65 -3.54 -13.57
CA SER A 83 4.41 -4.76 -13.84
C SER A 83 5.50 -5.00 -12.78
N LEU A 84 6.21 -3.94 -12.37
CA LEU A 84 7.23 -4.00 -11.33
C LEU A 84 6.61 -4.30 -9.95
N LEU A 85 5.51 -3.64 -9.60
CA LEU A 85 4.78 -3.90 -8.36
C LEU A 85 4.25 -5.33 -8.29
N PHE A 86 3.78 -5.90 -9.41
CA PHE A 86 3.33 -7.28 -9.46
C PHE A 86 4.49 -8.26 -9.21
N LEU A 87 5.65 -8.03 -9.85
CA LEU A 87 6.85 -8.84 -9.61
C LEU A 87 7.31 -8.73 -8.15
N LEU A 88 7.35 -7.52 -7.61
CA LEU A 88 7.73 -7.27 -6.21
C LEU A 88 6.74 -7.95 -5.25
N PHE A 89 5.44 -7.87 -5.52
CA PHE A 89 4.42 -8.53 -4.71
C PHE A 89 4.57 -10.06 -4.73
N LEU A 90 4.86 -10.66 -5.89
CA LEU A 90 5.13 -12.09 -6.00
C LEU A 90 6.37 -12.48 -5.20
N PHE A 91 7.44 -11.69 -5.29
CA PHE A 91 8.65 -11.88 -4.48
C PHE A 91 8.34 -11.84 -2.98
N ILE A 92 7.61 -10.81 -2.52
CA ILE A 92 7.19 -10.69 -1.11
C ILE A 92 6.38 -11.92 -0.69
N LEU A 93 5.45 -12.38 -1.54
CA LEU A 93 4.61 -13.53 -1.25
C LEU A 93 5.45 -14.81 -1.06
N ILE A 94 6.42 -15.07 -1.94
CA ILE A 94 7.32 -16.23 -1.84
C ILE A 94 8.09 -16.19 -0.52
N PHE A 95 8.71 -15.06 -0.20
CA PHE A 95 9.50 -14.93 1.03
C PHE A 95 8.65 -14.91 2.29
N ALA A 96 7.41 -14.39 2.23
CA ALA A 96 6.49 -14.42 3.36
C ALA A 96 6.09 -15.87 3.69
N LEU A 97 5.73 -16.67 2.69
CA LEU A 97 5.41 -18.09 2.90
C LEU A 97 6.61 -18.90 3.39
N LEU A 98 7.81 -18.65 2.84
CA LEU A 98 9.04 -19.25 3.33
C LEU A 98 9.31 -18.85 4.79
N GLY A 99 9.15 -17.57 5.12
CA GLY A 99 9.32 -17.07 6.49
C GLY A 99 8.33 -17.68 7.48
N MET A 100 7.08 -17.91 7.07
CA MET A 100 6.09 -18.64 7.89
C MET A 100 6.53 -20.09 8.16
N GLN A 101 7.16 -20.77 7.20
CA GLN A 101 7.66 -22.13 7.40
C GLN A 101 8.91 -22.17 8.30
N LEU A 102 9.75 -21.14 8.23
CA LEU A 102 11.00 -21.07 9.00
C LEU A 102 10.83 -20.51 10.41
N PHE A 103 9.86 -19.61 10.64
CA PHE A 103 9.76 -18.82 11.88
C PHE A 103 8.33 -18.74 12.45
N GLY A 104 7.35 -19.43 11.85
CA GLY A 104 5.95 -19.32 12.25
C GLY A 104 5.70 -19.88 13.65
N GLY A 105 5.25 -19.03 14.57
CA GLY A 105 5.01 -19.41 15.97
C GLY A 105 6.26 -19.41 16.86
N ASP A 106 7.45 -19.30 16.28
CA ASP A 106 8.72 -19.38 17.01
C ASP A 106 9.11 -18.04 17.66
N PHE A 107 8.48 -16.93 17.27
CA PHE A 107 8.72 -15.59 17.84
C PHE A 107 7.97 -15.42 19.17
N ASN A 108 8.22 -16.33 20.10
CA ASN A 108 7.61 -16.36 21.42
C ASN A 108 8.68 -16.18 22.51
N PHE A 109 8.99 -14.92 22.81
CA PHE A 109 9.99 -14.56 23.81
C PHE A 109 9.35 -14.23 25.17
N ASP A 110 10.16 -14.22 26.23
CA ASP A 110 9.70 -13.89 27.60
C ASP A 110 9.13 -12.47 27.71
N GLU A 111 9.63 -11.56 26.87
CA GLU A 111 9.19 -10.16 26.74
C GLU A 111 7.86 -10.02 25.97
N GLY A 112 7.35 -11.12 25.42
CA GLY A 112 6.15 -11.18 24.60
C GLY A 112 6.43 -11.44 23.12
N ARG A 113 5.37 -11.41 22.31
CA ARG A 113 5.45 -11.60 20.87
C ARG A 113 5.66 -10.25 20.16
N PRO A 114 6.72 -10.08 19.37
CA PRO A 114 6.95 -8.86 18.62
C PRO A 114 5.82 -8.65 17.60
N THR A 115 5.52 -7.38 17.32
CA THR A 115 4.50 -6.98 16.33
C THR A 115 4.84 -7.50 14.93
N GLN A 116 6.13 -7.48 14.59
CA GLN A 116 6.71 -8.02 13.37
C GLN A 116 7.02 -9.50 13.57
N ASN A 117 6.19 -10.37 13.01
CA ASN A 117 6.32 -11.82 13.16
C ASN A 117 5.75 -12.57 11.95
N PHE A 118 6.03 -13.87 11.90
CA PHE A 118 5.64 -14.76 10.80
C PHE A 118 4.50 -15.71 11.19
N ASP A 119 3.68 -15.37 12.20
CA ASP A 119 2.62 -16.25 12.71
C ASP A 119 1.43 -16.33 11.74
N THR A 120 1.11 -15.23 11.06
CA THR A 120 -0.02 -15.15 10.15
C THR A 120 0.39 -14.60 8.80
N PHE A 121 -0.36 -14.97 7.75
CA PHE A 121 -0.05 -14.60 6.38
C PHE A 121 0.10 -13.09 6.17
N VAL A 122 -0.84 -12.29 6.68
CA VAL A 122 -0.79 -10.82 6.53
C VAL A 122 0.37 -10.22 7.32
N LYS A 123 0.67 -10.73 8.52
CA LYS A 123 1.82 -10.26 9.31
C LYS A 123 3.15 -10.63 8.65
N ALA A 124 3.27 -11.82 8.09
CA ALA A 124 4.44 -12.24 7.35
C ALA A 124 4.66 -11.35 6.10
N LEU A 125 3.60 -11.05 5.35
CA LEU A 125 3.63 -10.09 4.24
C LEU A 125 4.14 -8.71 4.65
N MET A 126 3.60 -8.16 5.73
CA MET A 126 4.02 -6.86 6.25
C MET A 126 5.46 -6.89 6.79
N THR A 127 5.87 -7.99 7.42
CA THR A 127 7.22 -8.16 7.98
C THR A 127 8.25 -8.24 6.85
N VAL A 128 7.99 -8.99 5.78
CA VAL A 128 8.87 -9.03 4.59
C VAL A 128 8.91 -7.67 3.91
N PHE A 129 7.77 -6.99 3.79
CA PHE A 129 7.74 -5.62 3.26
C PHE A 129 8.61 -4.66 4.07
N GLN A 130 8.57 -4.74 5.40
CA GLN A 130 9.40 -3.92 6.27
C GLN A 130 10.90 -4.25 6.16
N ILE A 131 11.24 -5.53 6.02
CA ILE A 131 12.63 -5.94 5.75
C ILE A 131 13.11 -5.33 4.42
N LEU A 132 12.26 -5.34 3.39
CA LEU A 132 12.58 -4.75 2.08
C LEU A 132 12.77 -3.23 2.11
N THR A 133 12.02 -2.50 2.93
CA THR A 133 12.23 -1.05 3.07
C THR A 133 13.51 -0.71 3.84
N GLY A 134 14.17 -1.71 4.44
CA GLY A 134 15.35 -1.52 5.28
C GLY A 134 15.02 -0.89 6.63
N GLU A 135 13.75 -0.85 7.03
CA GLU A 135 13.33 -0.29 8.30
C GLU A 135 13.39 -1.38 9.38
N ASP A 136 14.27 -1.19 10.37
CA ASP A 136 14.37 -2.07 11.55
C ASP A 136 14.50 -3.58 11.23
N TRP A 137 15.04 -3.89 10.04
CA TRP A 137 15.18 -5.26 9.54
C TRP A 137 16.17 -6.09 10.37
N ASN A 138 17.14 -5.42 10.99
CA ASN A 138 18.13 -6.02 11.87
C ASN A 138 17.46 -6.60 13.12
N THR A 139 16.47 -5.92 13.70
CA THR A 139 15.69 -6.40 14.84
C THR A 139 14.90 -7.66 14.48
N VAL A 140 14.26 -7.68 13.31
CA VAL A 140 13.57 -8.88 12.83
C VAL A 140 14.54 -10.05 12.62
N MET A 141 15.73 -9.78 12.07
CA MET A 141 16.79 -10.78 11.91
C MET A 141 17.29 -11.31 13.25
N TYR A 142 17.55 -10.44 14.23
CA TYR A 142 17.99 -10.84 15.56
C TYR A 142 16.94 -11.69 16.27
N ASN A 143 15.66 -11.34 16.14
CA ASN A 143 14.56 -12.15 16.63
C ASN A 143 14.52 -13.52 15.93
N GLY A 144 14.72 -13.57 14.62
CA GLY A 144 14.83 -14.83 13.87
C GLY A 144 15.96 -15.74 14.35
N ILE A 145 17.15 -15.18 14.57
CA ILE A 145 18.30 -15.93 15.09
C ILE A 145 18.03 -16.42 16.53
N ARG A 146 17.46 -15.56 17.38
CA ARG A 146 17.12 -15.89 18.78
C ARG A 146 16.07 -17.01 18.85
N ALA A 147 15.05 -16.94 18.00
CA ALA A 147 13.99 -17.94 17.92
C ALA A 147 14.53 -19.34 17.54
N GLN A 148 15.56 -19.41 16.70
CA GLN A 148 16.20 -20.65 16.25
C GLN A 148 17.37 -21.10 17.14
N GLY A 149 17.32 -20.84 18.45
CA GLY A 149 18.34 -21.28 19.41
C GLY A 149 19.58 -20.37 19.52
N GLY A 150 19.52 -19.16 18.95
CA GLY A 150 20.60 -18.17 19.04
C GLY A 150 21.85 -18.54 18.21
N VAL A 151 22.89 -17.71 18.31
CA VAL A 151 24.14 -17.90 17.54
C VAL A 151 24.83 -19.22 17.92
N SER A 152 24.81 -19.58 19.21
CA SER A 152 25.42 -20.82 19.71
C SER A 152 24.64 -22.08 19.32
N GLY A 153 23.33 -21.98 19.08
CA GLY A 153 22.46 -23.10 18.70
C GLY A 153 22.34 -23.34 17.19
N GLY A 154 23.11 -22.62 16.36
CA GLY A 154 23.05 -22.72 14.90
C GLY A 154 22.05 -21.75 14.25
N GLY A 155 21.33 -20.94 15.02
CA GLY A 155 20.39 -19.93 14.53
C GLY A 155 21.02 -18.88 13.61
N GLY A 156 22.34 -18.71 13.65
CA GLY A 156 23.08 -17.82 12.76
C GLY A 156 22.90 -18.13 11.27
N ILE A 157 22.63 -19.38 10.90
CA ILE A 157 22.40 -19.76 9.49
C ILE A 157 21.16 -19.11 8.88
N TYR A 158 20.15 -18.82 9.72
CA TYR A 158 18.90 -18.20 9.30
C TYR A 158 19.06 -16.71 8.96
N ALA A 159 20.18 -16.07 9.33
CA ALA A 159 20.51 -14.72 8.88
C ALA A 159 20.56 -14.62 7.34
N ILE A 160 20.91 -15.72 6.66
CA ILE A 160 20.95 -15.81 5.20
C ILE A 160 19.60 -15.46 4.58
N TYR A 161 18.48 -15.88 5.20
CA TYR A 161 17.14 -15.53 4.72
C TYR A 161 16.95 -14.00 4.64
N PHE A 162 17.29 -13.27 5.71
CA PHE A 162 17.13 -11.82 5.78
C PHE A 162 18.07 -11.09 4.81
N VAL A 163 19.31 -11.55 4.70
CA VAL A 163 20.29 -11.00 3.75
C VAL A 163 19.82 -11.22 2.31
N LEU A 164 19.28 -12.39 1.97
CA LEU A 164 18.75 -12.67 0.63
C LEU A 164 17.54 -11.80 0.30
N VAL A 165 16.60 -11.62 1.25
CA VAL A 165 15.46 -10.72 1.06
C VAL A 165 15.96 -9.30 0.77
N MET A 166 16.92 -8.80 1.56
CA MET A 166 17.43 -7.45 1.41
C MET A 166 18.22 -7.27 0.11
N LEU A 167 19.07 -8.23 -0.26
CA LEU A 167 19.88 -8.14 -1.46
C LEU A 167 19.02 -8.27 -2.72
N VAL A 168 18.28 -9.37 -2.84
CA VAL A 168 17.48 -9.67 -4.05
C VAL A 168 16.33 -8.69 -4.18
N GLY A 169 15.68 -8.35 -3.07
CA GLY A 169 14.58 -7.40 -3.05
C GLY A 169 14.99 -5.99 -3.50
N ASN A 170 16.13 -5.49 -3.00
CA ASN A 170 16.65 -4.21 -3.46
C ASN A 170 17.12 -4.26 -4.92
N CYS A 171 17.72 -5.37 -5.36
CA CYS A 171 18.02 -5.54 -6.78
C CYS A 171 16.75 -5.42 -7.64
N ILE A 172 15.64 -6.06 -7.24
CA ILE A 172 14.35 -5.94 -7.96
C ILE A 172 13.83 -4.50 -7.94
N LEU A 173 13.93 -3.80 -6.81
CA LEU A 173 13.52 -2.39 -6.69
C LEU A 173 14.32 -1.45 -7.59
N PHE A 174 15.62 -1.71 -7.78
CA PHE A 174 16.51 -0.89 -8.62
C PHE A 174 16.68 -1.40 -10.06
N SER A 175 15.96 -2.45 -10.46
CA SER A 175 16.10 -3.07 -11.80
C SER A 175 15.45 -2.25 -12.94
N TYR A 176 14.87 -1.09 -12.65
CA TYR A 176 14.28 -0.13 -13.60
C TYR A 176 14.46 1.30 -13.10
#